data_AF-A0A0G1TAC4-F1
#
_entry.id   AF-A0A0G1TAC4-F1
#
_cell.length_a   1.000
_cell.length_b   1.000
_cell.length_c   1.000
_cell.angle_alpha   90.00
_cell.angle_beta   90.00
_cell.angle_gamma   90.00
#
_symmetry.space_group_name_H-M   'P 1'
#
loop_
_entity.id
_entity.type
_entity.pdbx_description
1 polymer ?
#
loop_
_entity_poly.entity_id
_entity_poly.type
_entity_poly.pdbx_seq_one_letter_code
_entity_poly.pdbx_strand_id
1 'polypeptide(L)'
;MSIDVINQYTGEKWYYSDIVKDHFFKPRNLLLDAPEENNFDASGMVGSPACGDMMNMWVKIDRESERIKDLKWKTFGCGSAIAATSMYSVMLTENGGLTLAEDSLLGFG
;
A
#
# COMPACT_ATOMS: atom_id res chain seq x y z
N MET A 1 10.76 -11.67 -17.14
CA MET A 1 9.63 -11.71 -18.10
C MET A 1 8.75 -10.51 -17.77
N SER A 2 8.67 -9.51 -18.65
CA SER A 2 7.78 -8.36 -18.45
C SER A 2 6.33 -8.83 -18.65
N ILE A 3 5.49 -8.64 -17.63
CA ILE A 3 4.05 -8.87 -17.74
C ILE A 3 3.46 -7.60 -18.35
N ASP A 4 3.16 -7.66 -19.65
CA ASP A 4 2.42 -6.62 -20.35
C ASP A 4 0.96 -7.06 -20.53
N VAL A 5 0.03 -6.18 -20.14
CA VAL A 5 -1.38 -6.34 -20.49
C VAL A 5 -1.58 -5.74 -21.87
N ILE A 6 -2.02 -6.56 -22.81
CA ILE A 6 -2.22 -6.19 -24.21
C ILE A 6 -3.70 -6.35 -24.51
N ASN A 7 -4.31 -5.30 -25.06
CA ASN A 7 -5.65 -5.40 -25.61
C ASN A 7 -5.61 -6.32 -26.83
N GLN A 8 -6.28 -7.47 -26.74
CA GLN A 8 -6.29 -8.48 -27.81
C GLN A 8 -6.97 -8.02 -29.11
N TYR A 9 -7.76 -6.93 -29.08
CA TYR A 9 -8.47 -6.39 -30.23
C TYR A 9 -7.76 -5.20 -30.88
N THR A 10 -7.11 -4.34 -30.08
CA THR A 10 -6.41 -3.14 -30.59
C THR A 10 -4.89 -3.32 -30.66
N GLY A 11 -4.33 -4.32 -30.00
CA GLY A 11 -2.88 -4.53 -29.86
C GLY A 11 -2.23 -3.51 -28.91
N GLU A 12 -3.00 -2.62 -28.31
CA GLU A 12 -2.47 -1.57 -27.44
C GLU A 12 -1.99 -2.16 -26.12
N LYS A 13 -0.79 -1.72 -25.72
CA LYS A 13 -0.19 -2.06 -24.45
C LYS A 13 -0.64 -1.09 -23.37
N TRP A 14 -0.67 -1.59 -22.15
CA TRP A 14 -0.96 -0.76 -20.99
C TRP A 14 0.04 0.41 -20.83
N TYR A 15 -0.49 1.60 -20.56
CA TYR A 15 0.26 2.86 -20.51
C TYR A 15 0.97 3.15 -19.17
N TYR A 16 0.80 2.31 -18.14
CA TYR A 16 1.49 2.55 -16.87
C TYR A 16 2.97 2.18 -16.92
N SER A 17 3.75 2.87 -16.09
CA SER A 17 5.18 2.59 -15.92
C SER A 17 5.40 1.18 -15.36
N ASP A 18 6.59 0.64 -15.58
CA ASP A 18 6.97 -0.68 -15.05
C ASP A 18 6.88 -0.74 -13.53
N ILE A 19 7.14 0.39 -12.86
CA ILE A 19 7.01 0.53 -11.40
C ILE A 19 5.55 0.32 -10.97
N VAL A 20 4.60 1.00 -11.60
CA VAL A 20 3.18 0.85 -11.27
C VAL A 20 2.70 -0.57 -11.54
N LYS A 21 3.10 -1.15 -12.69
CA LYS A 21 2.78 -2.55 -13.02
C LYS A 21 3.30 -3.52 -11.97
N ASP A 22 4.55 -3.35 -11.53
CA ASP A 22 5.18 -4.22 -10.55
C ASP A 22 4.49 -4.14 -9.18
N HIS A 23 4.16 -2.94 -8.70
CA HIS A 23 3.41 -2.77 -7.46
C HIS A 23 1.96 -3.26 -7.55
N PHE A 24 1.36 -3.24 -8.74
CA PHE A 24 0.03 -3.82 -8.97
C PHE A 24 0.05 -5.36 -8.95
N PHE A 25 0.95 -5.97 -9.73
CA PHE A 25 1.00 -7.44 -9.87
C PHE A 25 1.69 -8.15 -8.71
N LYS A 26 2.58 -7.46 -7.99
CA LYS A 26 3.32 -7.98 -6.85
C LYS A 26 3.27 -6.96 -5.71
N PRO A 27 2.10 -6.70 -5.11
CA PRO A 27 1.99 -5.69 -4.07
C PRO A 27 2.89 -6.03 -2.87
N ARG A 28 3.68 -5.05 -2.44
CA ARG A 28 4.49 -5.09 -1.23
C ARG A 28 3.64 -4.76 -0.02
N ASN A 29 3.95 -5.41 1.10
CA ASN A 29 3.32 -5.19 2.40
C ASN A 29 1.81 -5.44 2.48
N LEU A 30 1.27 -6.17 1.50
CA LEU A 30 -0.12 -6.63 1.51
C LEU A 30 -0.31 -7.71 2.58
N LEU A 31 -1.36 -7.57 3.38
CA LEU A 31 -1.88 -8.62 4.26
C LEU A 31 -3.22 -9.13 3.73
N LEU A 32 -3.33 -10.45 3.58
CA LEU A 32 -4.58 -11.09 3.18
C LEU A 32 -5.48 -11.35 4.39
N ASP A 33 -4.90 -11.59 5.55
CA ASP A 33 -5.61 -11.77 6.81
C ASP A 33 -5.24 -10.68 7.80
N ALA A 34 -6.16 -10.34 8.70
CA ALA A 34 -5.87 -9.37 9.74
C ALA A 34 -4.77 -9.92 10.67
N PRO A 35 -3.80 -9.09 11.08
CA PRO A 35 -2.78 -9.52 12.02
C PRO A 35 -3.38 -9.78 13.41
N GLU A 36 -2.64 -10.54 14.23
CA GLU A 36 -3.00 -10.75 15.63
C GLU A 36 -3.08 -9.42 16.40
N GLU A 37 -3.94 -9.40 17.43
CA GLU A 37 -4.06 -8.25 18.31
C GLU A 37 -2.71 -7.90 18.96
N ASN A 38 -2.41 -6.60 19.03
CA ASN A 38 -1.16 -6.03 19.57
C ASN A 38 0.12 -6.26 18.76
N ASN A 39 0.05 -6.83 17.55
CA ASN A 39 1.25 -6.98 16.71
C ASN A 39 1.73 -5.63 16.10
N PHE A 40 0.83 -4.65 16.05
CA PHE A 40 1.04 -3.30 15.55
C PHE A 40 0.65 -2.26 16.61
N ASP A 41 1.30 -1.09 16.56
CA ASP A 41 1.06 0.01 17.52
C ASP A 41 -0.22 0.78 17.20
N ALA A 42 -0.60 0.86 15.93
CA ALA A 42 -1.80 1.54 15.47
C ALA A 42 -2.43 0.81 14.28
N SER A 43 -3.74 0.98 14.12
CA SER A 43 -4.48 0.51 12.95
C SER A 43 -5.57 1.50 12.58
N GLY A 44 -5.82 1.65 11.28
CA GLY A 44 -6.88 2.50 10.74
C GLY A 44 -7.67 1.79 9.65
N MET A 45 -8.96 2.12 9.55
CA MET A 45 -9.86 1.63 8.52
C MET A 45 -10.61 2.80 7.88
N VAL A 46 -10.62 2.84 6.56
CA VAL A 46 -11.38 3.82 5.77
C VAL A 46 -12.25 3.08 4.75
N GLY A 47 -13.47 3.55 4.56
CA GLY A 47 -14.45 2.97 3.64
C GLY A 47 -15.48 2.07 4.34
N SER A 48 -16.22 1.29 3.57
CA SER A 48 -17.30 0.43 4.07
C SER A 48 -17.43 -0.80 3.18
N PRO A 49 -17.68 -2.01 3.75
CA PRO A 49 -17.88 -3.21 2.93
C PRO A 49 -19.08 -3.06 1.99
N ALA A 50 -20.07 -2.26 2.39
CA ALA A 50 -21.29 -2.02 1.63
C ALA A 50 -21.03 -1.24 0.32
N CYS A 51 -19.97 -0.43 0.27
CA CYS A 51 -19.62 0.39 -0.90
C CYS A 51 -18.65 -0.31 -1.86
N GLY A 52 -18.14 -1.50 -1.50
CA GLY A 52 -17.19 -2.27 -2.30
C GLY A 52 -15.73 -1.82 -2.21
N ASP A 53 -15.47 -0.62 -1.67
CA ASP A 53 -14.14 -0.08 -1.42
C ASP A 53 -13.89 0.04 0.09
N MET A 54 -12.85 -0.65 0.57
CA MET A 54 -12.37 -0.56 1.96
C MET A 54 -10.86 -0.70 2.01
N MET A 55 -10.23 0.07 2.89
CA MET A 55 -8.80 -0.04 3.18
C MET A 55 -8.57 -0.16 4.68
N ASN A 56 -7.74 -1.12 5.05
CA ASN A 56 -7.20 -1.30 6.40
C ASN A 56 -5.69 -1.12 6.34
N MET A 57 -5.14 -0.42 7.33
CA MET A 57 -3.70 -0.23 7.48
C MET A 57 -3.30 -0.47 8.93
N TRP A 58 -2.13 -1.05 9.11
CA TRP A 58 -1.52 -1.33 10.41
C TRP A 58 -0.09 -0.82 10.40
N VAL A 59 0.29 -0.11 11.45
CA VAL A 59 1.58 0.59 11.52
C VAL A 59 2.29 0.21 12.80
N LYS A 60 3.60 -0.03 12.68
CA LYS A 60 4.52 -0.24 13.79
C LYS A 60 5.50 0.92 13.86
N ILE A 61 5.64 1.52 15.03
CA ILE A 61 6.40 2.76 15.22
C ILE A 61 7.53 2.49 16.20
N ASP A 62 8.73 2.91 15.81
CA ASP A 62 9.82 3.05 16.77
C ASP A 62 9.59 4.31 17.62
N ARG A 63 9.31 4.13 18.91
CA ARG A 63 8.97 5.25 19.80
C ARG A 63 10.16 6.15 20.17
N GLU A 64 11.39 5.67 20.03
CA GLU A 64 12.58 6.46 20.35
C GLU A 64 12.96 7.40 19.20
N SER A 65 12.84 6.91 17.97
CA SER A 65 13.16 7.65 16.75
C SER A 65 11.95 8.27 16.06
N GLU A 66 10.74 7.95 16.52
CA GLU A 66 9.45 8.35 15.91
C GLU A 66 9.35 7.98 14.42
N ARG A 67 9.94 6.84 14.04
CA ARG A 67 9.97 6.33 12.66
C ARG A 67 9.02 5.16 12.45
N ILE A 68 8.45 5.10 11.25
CA ILE A 68 7.62 3.98 10.80
C ILE A 68 8.54 2.80 10.48
N LYS A 69 8.46 1.73 11.27
CA LYS A 69 9.27 0.51 11.09
C LYS A 69 8.61 -0.53 10.19
N ASP A 70 7.29 -0.63 10.28
CA ASP A 70 6.52 -1.52 9.42
C ASP A 70 5.16 -0.89 9.14
N LEU A 71 4.70 -1.06 7.92
CA LEU A 71 3.37 -0.67 7.49
C LEU A 71 2.82 -1.82 6.68
N LYS A 72 1.70 -2.38 7.14
CA LYS A 72 0.96 -3.41 6.42
C LYS A 72 -0.41 -2.87 6.05
N TRP A 73 -0.97 -3.38 4.96
CA TRP A 73 -2.27 -2.91 4.49
C TRP A 73 -3.06 -4.01 3.81
N LYS A 74 -4.37 -3.82 3.75
CA LYS A 74 -5.31 -4.67 3.04
C LYS A 74 -6.35 -3.77 2.40
N THR A 75 -6.61 -3.94 1.11
CA THR A 75 -7.69 -3.24 0.44
C THR A 75 -8.61 -4.21 -0.29
N PHE A 76 -9.87 -3.83 -0.37
CA PHE A 76 -10.86 -4.44 -1.24
C PHE A 76 -11.35 -3.36 -2.19
N GLY A 77 -11.46 -3.69 -3.48
CA GLY A 77 -11.96 -2.78 -4.49
C GLY A 77 -10.91 -2.33 -5.49
N CYS A 78 -10.79 -1.01 -5.70
CA CYS A 78 -10.09 -0.40 -6.83
C CYS A 78 -8.61 -0.84 -7.02
N GLY A 79 -8.28 -1.34 -8.21
CA GLY A 79 -6.92 -1.79 -8.56
C GLY A 79 -5.84 -0.70 -8.53
N SER A 80 -6.21 0.58 -8.72
CA SER A 80 -5.25 1.68 -8.58
C SER A 80 -4.83 1.91 -7.13
N ALA A 81 -5.74 1.66 -6.17
CA ALA A 81 -5.43 1.72 -4.74
C ALA A 81 -4.37 0.67 -4.36
N ILE A 82 -4.41 -0.53 -4.97
CA ILE A 82 -3.40 -1.57 -4.73
C ILE A 82 -1.99 -1.07 -5.07
N ALA A 83 -1.80 -0.53 -6.28
CA ALA A 83 -0.48 -0.08 -6.71
C ALA A 83 -0.01 1.13 -5.90
N ALA A 84 -0.91 2.10 -5.64
CA ALA A 84 -0.60 3.31 -4.89
C ALA A 84 -0.21 3.00 -3.44
N THR A 85 -1.03 2.21 -2.72
CA THR A 85 -0.76 1.85 -1.32
C THR A 85 0.45 0.95 -1.21
N SER A 86 0.68 0.07 -2.19
CA SER A 86 1.92 -0.72 -2.22
C SER A 86 3.15 0.18 -2.31
N MET A 87 3.18 1.15 -3.22
CA MET A 87 4.29 2.09 -3.33
C MET A 87 4.45 2.91 -2.05
N TYR A 88 3.36 3.47 -1.55
CA TYR A 88 3.36 4.27 -0.33
C TYR A 88 3.94 3.50 0.87
N SER A 89 3.53 2.24 1.08
CA SER A 89 4.06 1.41 2.16
C SER A 89 5.59 1.23 2.08
N VAL A 90 6.14 1.17 0.87
CA VAL A 90 7.57 1.04 0.61
C VAL A 90 8.26 2.37 0.89
N MET A 91 7.73 3.48 0.39
CA MET A 91 8.28 4.82 0.65
C MET A 91 8.38 5.13 2.14
N LEU A 92 7.42 4.68 2.94
CA LEU A 92 7.39 4.91 4.38
C LEU A 92 8.35 4.03 5.19
N THR A 93 8.74 2.87 4.67
CA THR A 93 9.50 1.85 5.42
C THR A 93 10.92 1.63 4.92
N GLU A 94 11.22 2.01 3.67
CA GLU A 94 12.57 1.89 3.11
C GLU A 94 13.54 2.95 3.67
N ASN A 95 14.85 2.71 3.50
CA ASN A 95 15.93 3.61 3.92
C ASN A 95 15.91 4.01 5.41
N GLY A 96 15.41 3.12 6.28
CA GLY A 96 15.30 3.37 7.72
C GLY A 96 13.95 3.94 8.16
N GLY A 97 13.00 4.10 7.24
CA GLY A 97 11.63 4.55 7.49
C GLY A 97 11.51 6.07 7.63
N LEU A 98 10.38 6.62 7.19
CA LEU A 98 10.06 8.03 7.42
C LEU A 98 9.65 8.27 8.87
N THR A 99 9.91 9.47 9.35
CA THR A 99 9.36 9.97 10.61
C THR A 99 7.85 10.24 10.48
N LEU A 100 7.12 10.24 11.59
CA LEU A 100 5.69 10.58 11.60
C LEU A 100 5.41 11.99 11.03
N ALA A 101 6.34 12.93 11.26
CA ALA A 101 6.24 14.27 10.71
C ALA A 101 6.39 14.28 9.18
N GLU A 102 7.37 13.56 8.64
CA GLU A 102 7.57 13.43 7.18
C GLU A 102 6.38 12.75 6.50
N ASP A 103 5.78 11.75 7.14
CA ASP A 103 4.59 11.07 6.63
C ASP A 103 3.38 12.03 6.52
N SER A 104 3.14 12.86 7.53
CA SER A 104 2.03 13.84 7.51
C SER A 104 2.09 14.80 6.31
N LEU A 105 3.28 15.05 5.76
CA LEU A 105 3.48 15.91 4.59
C LEU A 105 3.06 15.24 3.27
N LEU A 106 2.90 13.91 3.25
CA LEU A 106 2.45 13.15 2.09
C LEU A 106 0.92 13.17 1.90
N GLY A 107 0.17 13.78 2.82
CA GLY A 107 -1.25 14.08 2.64
C GLY A 107 -2.21 12.89 2.81
N PHE A 108 -1.79 11.84 3.50
CA PHE A 108 -2.62 10.68 3.85
C PHE A 108 -3.19 10.73 5.29
N GLY A 109 -3.05 11.88 5.97
CA GLY A 109 -3.56 12.13 7.32
C GLY A 109 -4.99 12.66 7.38
#